data_AF-A0A8S3KEE8-F1
#
_entry.id   AF-A0A8S3KEE8-F1
#
_cell.length_a   1.000
_cell.length_b   1.000
_cell.length_c   1.000
_cell.angle_alpha   90.00
_cell.angle_beta   90.00
_cell.angle_gamma   90.00
#
_symmetry.space_group_name_H-M   'P 1'
#
loop_
_entity.id
_entity.type
_entity.pdbx_description
1 polymer ?
#
loop_
_entity_poly.entity_id
_entity_poly.type
_entity_poly.pdbx_seq_one_letter_code
_entity_poly.pdbx_strand_id
1 'polypeptide(L)'
;MLLGSTGCGKSSLLDVLAHRKDHRGLSGHIFVDGSPPPSSFKYMVGYVVQDDIIFETLTVRENLMFSANIRLPRNVSHVERAERVAQIIFDLGLESCAD
;
A
#
# COMPACT_ATOMS: atom_id res chain seq x y z
N MET A 1 -15.98 -5.79 -0.90
CA MET A 1 -15.47 -7.17 -0.79
C MET A 1 -15.60 -7.83 -2.16
N LEU A 2 -14.51 -8.34 -2.74
CA LEU A 2 -14.53 -9.01 -4.05
C LEU A 2 -14.48 -10.53 -3.81
N LEU A 3 -15.56 -11.25 -4.15
CA LEU A 3 -15.71 -12.69 -3.90
C LEU A 3 -15.77 -13.45 -5.23
N GLY A 4 -15.17 -14.64 -5.30
CA GLY A 4 -15.15 -15.48 -6.49
C GLY A 4 -14.16 -16.65 -6.37
N SER A 5 -14.28 -17.66 -7.24
CA SER A 5 -13.41 -18.85 -7.24
C SER A 5 -11.92 -18.51 -7.48
N THR A 6 -11.00 -19.29 -6.93
CA THR A 6 -9.55 -19.12 -7.19
C THR A 6 -9.28 -19.16 -8.69
N GLY A 7 -8.49 -18.21 -9.20
CA GLY A 7 -8.20 -18.11 -10.64
C GLY A 7 -9.19 -17.30 -11.48
N CYS A 8 -10.32 -16.82 -10.92
CA CYS A 8 -11.28 -16.01 -11.70
C CYS A 8 -10.83 -14.56 -11.98
N GLY A 9 -9.54 -14.24 -11.78
CA GLY A 9 -8.98 -12.92 -12.10
C GLY A 9 -9.18 -11.83 -11.04
N LYS A 10 -9.56 -12.18 -9.79
CA LYS A 10 -9.72 -11.20 -8.69
C LYS A 10 -8.50 -10.33 -8.47
N SER A 11 -7.33 -10.94 -8.29
CA SER A 11 -6.07 -10.21 -8.10
C SER A 11 -5.73 -9.40 -9.35
N SER A 12 -5.96 -9.96 -10.54
CA SER A 12 -5.75 -9.24 -11.81
C SER A 12 -6.64 -8.00 -11.94
N LEU A 13 -7.89 -8.05 -11.49
CA LEU A 13 -8.79 -6.90 -11.47
C LEU A 13 -8.28 -5.83 -10.48
N LEU A 14 -7.85 -6.24 -9.28
CA LEU A 14 -7.30 -5.31 -8.30
C LEU A 14 -6.00 -4.66 -8.79
N ASP A 15 -5.13 -5.40 -9.50
CA ASP A 15 -3.90 -4.85 -10.10
C ASP A 15 -4.20 -3.81 -11.18
N VAL A 16 -5.26 -4.02 -11.97
CA VAL A 16 -5.72 -3.06 -12.99
C VAL A 16 -6.25 -1.80 -12.33
N LEU A 17 -7.11 -1.95 -11.30
CA LEU A 17 -7.63 -0.80 -10.56
C LEU A 17 -6.51 0.00 -9.87
N ALA A 18 -5.49 -0.68 -9.36
CA ALA A 18 -4.31 -0.07 -8.75
C ALA A 18 -3.30 0.50 -9.77
N HIS A 19 -3.58 0.49 -11.08
CA HIS A 19 -2.66 0.95 -12.14
C HIS A 19 -1.29 0.22 -12.15
N ARG A 20 -1.25 -1.07 -11.79
CA ARG A 20 -0.02 -1.89 -11.76
C ARG A 20 0.14 -2.82 -12.97
N LYS A 21 -0.90 -2.99 -13.80
CA LYS A 21 -0.89 -3.82 -15.02
C LYS A 21 -0.80 -2.95 -16.27
N ASP A 22 -0.11 -3.46 -17.30
CA ASP A 22 -0.08 -2.83 -18.63
C ASP A 22 -1.51 -2.76 -19.20
N HIS A 23 -1.86 -1.61 -19.78
CA HIS A 23 -3.19 -1.34 -20.34
C HIS A 23 -3.46 -2.10 -21.65
N ARG A 24 -2.48 -2.84 -22.18
CA ARG A 24 -2.62 -3.65 -23.39
C ARG A 24 -3.70 -4.73 -23.20
N GLY A 25 -4.75 -4.65 -24.02
CA GLY A 25 -5.88 -5.59 -24.01
C GLY A 25 -6.96 -5.29 -22.97
N LEU A 26 -6.87 -4.15 -22.27
CA LEU A 26 -7.91 -3.69 -21.35
C LEU A 26 -8.92 -2.80 -22.07
N SER A 27 -10.21 -3.05 -21.83
CA SER A 27 -11.32 -2.25 -22.32
C SER A 27 -12.19 -1.77 -21.16
N GLY A 28 -12.67 -0.53 -21.23
CA GLY A 28 -13.52 0.08 -20.21
C GLY A 28 -12.93 1.37 -19.66
N HIS A 29 -13.66 1.99 -18.71
CA HIS A 29 -13.25 3.24 -18.06
C HIS A 29 -13.24 3.07 -16.55
N ILE A 30 -12.24 3.65 -15.91
CA ILE A 30 -12.13 3.74 -14.45
C ILE A 30 -12.35 5.21 -14.09
N PHE A 31 -13.23 5.46 -13.11
CA PHE A 31 -13.49 6.79 -12.59
C PHE A 31 -13.28 6.80 -11.07
N VAL A 32 -12.69 7.87 -10.58
CA VAL A 32 -12.53 8.19 -9.15
C VAL A 32 -13.21 9.53 -8.96
N ASP A 33 -14.24 9.57 -8.12
CA ASP A 33 -15.09 10.75 -7.91
C ASP A 33 -15.64 11.35 -9.22
N GLY A 34 -15.98 10.47 -10.17
CA GLY A 34 -16.55 10.85 -11.48
C GLY A 34 -15.54 11.32 -12.52
N SER A 35 -14.26 11.41 -12.18
CA SER A 35 -13.18 11.81 -13.11
C SER A 35 -12.22 10.66 -13.41
N PRO A 36 -11.55 10.62 -14.57
CA PRO A 36 -10.49 9.67 -14.83
C PRO A 36 -9.36 9.83 -13.79
N PRO A 37 -8.79 8.73 -13.27
CA PRO A 37 -7.71 8.82 -12.30
C PRO A 37 -6.49 9.55 -12.91
N PRO A 38 -5.88 10.49 -12.17
CA PRO A 38 -4.68 11.17 -12.65
C PRO A 38 -3.49 10.20 -12.69
N SER A 39 -2.42 10.55 -13.42
CA SER A 39 -1.20 9.74 -13.47
C SER A 39 -0.51 9.56 -12.10
N SER A 40 -0.81 10.45 -11.14
CA SER A 40 -0.39 10.36 -9.74
C SER A 40 -1.23 9.42 -8.88
N PHE A 41 -2.29 8.80 -9.42
CA PHE A 41 -3.23 7.97 -8.66
C PHE A 41 -2.56 6.84 -7.89
N LYS A 42 -1.49 6.25 -8.44
CA LYS A 42 -0.67 5.22 -7.77
C LYS A 42 -0.04 5.66 -6.44
N TYR A 43 0.10 6.97 -6.21
CA TYR A 43 0.63 7.53 -4.96
C TYR A 43 -0.48 7.93 -3.97
N MET A 44 -1.73 7.97 -4.42
CA MET A 44 -2.90 8.33 -3.59
C MET A 44 -3.64 7.10 -3.05
N VAL A 45 -3.40 5.93 -3.63
CA VAL A 45 -4.05 4.67 -3.25
C VAL A 45 -3.08 3.74 -2.54
N GLY A 46 -3.52 3.14 -1.44
CA GLY A 46 -2.82 2.03 -0.78
C GLY A 46 -3.16 0.69 -1.43
N TYR A 47 -2.14 -0.08 -1.81
CA TYR A 47 -2.30 -1.45 -2.29
C TYR A 47 -1.39 -2.39 -1.50
N VAL A 48 -1.99 -3.38 -0.85
CA VAL A 48 -1.28 -4.46 -0.14
C VAL A 48 -1.25 -5.67 -1.08
N VAL A 49 -0.04 -6.07 -1.46
CA VAL A 49 0.21 -7.25 -2.32
C VAL A 49 -0.04 -8.54 -1.53
N GLN A 50 -0.27 -9.66 -2.24
CA GLN A 50 -0.40 -10.97 -1.60
C GLN A 50 0.93 -11.52 -1.07
N ASP A 51 2.05 -11.16 -1.70
CA ASP A 51 3.39 -11.55 -1.26
C ASP A 51 3.97 -10.46 -0.35
N ASP A 52 4.52 -10.86 0.80
CA ASP A 52 5.14 -9.92 1.73
C ASP A 52 6.44 -9.35 1.14
N ILE A 53 6.49 -8.02 1.05
CA ILE A 53 7.72 -7.28 0.70
C ILE A 53 8.25 -6.65 1.99
N ILE A 54 8.87 -7.50 2.82
CA ILE A 54 9.40 -7.12 4.13
C ILE A 54 10.89 -7.48 4.15
N PHE A 55 11.71 -6.64 4.77
CA PHE A 55 13.09 -7.03 5.06
C PHE A 55 13.08 -7.99 6.24
N GLU A 56 13.28 -9.28 5.97
CA GLU A 56 13.27 -10.35 6.99
C GLU A 56 14.34 -10.18 8.07
N THR A 57 15.39 -9.40 7.80
CA THR A 57 16.47 -9.11 8.76
C THR A 57 16.17 -7.93 9.68
N LEU A 58 15.05 -7.24 9.49
CA LEU A 58 14.67 -6.04 10.25
C LEU A 58 13.45 -6.33 11.13
N THR A 59 13.35 -5.66 12.28
CA THR A 59 12.17 -5.75 13.14
C THR A 59 10.94 -5.12 12.49
N VAL A 60 9.75 -5.35 13.04
CA VAL A 60 8.50 -4.72 12.53
C VAL A 60 8.63 -3.19 12.60
N ARG A 61 9.17 -2.66 13.70
CA ARG A 61 9.41 -1.23 13.87
C ARG A 61 10.37 -0.68 12.83
N GLU A 62 11.47 -1.38 12.55
CA GLU A 62 12.47 -0.96 11.56
C GLU A 62 11.90 -0.96 10.14
N ASN A 63 11.13 -1.99 9.76
CA ASN A 63 10.44 -2.05 8.47
C ASN A 63 9.46 -0.88 8.29
N LEU A 64 8.64 -0.60 9.32
CA LEU A 64 7.69 0.53 9.29
C LEU A 64 8.41 1.88 9.22
N MET A 65 9.52 2.02 9.95
CA MET A 65 10.31 3.25 9.95
C MET A 65 11.01 3.48 8.60
N PHE A 66 11.51 2.41 7.96
CA PHE A 66 12.05 2.47 6.60
C PHE A 66 10.98 2.90 5.58
N SER A 67 9.79 2.29 5.64
CA SER A 67 8.66 2.64 4.78
C SER A 67 8.21 4.10 4.97
N ALA A 68 8.09 4.54 6.22
CA ALA A 68 7.78 5.93 6.56
C ALA A 68 8.85 6.89 6.02
N ASN A 69 10.12 6.51 6.06
CA ASN A 69 11.21 7.36 5.58
C ASN A 69 11.19 7.62 4.07
N ILE A 70 10.74 6.63 3.28
CA ILE A 70 10.64 6.71 1.82
C ILE A 70 9.34 7.36 1.36
N ARG A 71 8.23 7.04 2.03
CA ARG A 71 6.89 7.47 1.60
C ARG A 71 6.49 8.84 2.12
N LEU A 72 6.98 9.25 3.29
CA LEU A 72 6.64 10.57 3.85
C LEU A 72 7.54 11.66 3.25
N PRO A 73 6.96 12.84 2.96
CA PRO A 73 7.74 13.95 2.44
C PRO A 73 8.82 14.41 3.42
N ARG A 74 9.87 15.04 2.87
CA ARG A 74 11.09 15.42 3.63
C ARG A 74 10.85 16.49 4.70
N ASN A 75 9.73 17.21 4.63
CA ASN A 75 9.32 18.20 5.62
C ASN A 75 8.80 17.58 6.92
N VAL A 76 8.47 16.28 6.94
CA VAL A 76 8.06 15.58 8.15
C VAL A 76 9.29 15.25 9.00
N SER A 77 9.31 15.76 10.23
CA SER A 77 10.45 15.59 11.15
C SER A 77 10.66 14.12 11.54
N HIS A 78 11.88 13.75 11.94
CA HIS A 78 12.16 12.40 12.41
C HIS A 78 11.28 12.00 13.62
N VAL A 79 11.02 12.94 14.53
CA VAL A 79 10.16 12.73 15.70
C VAL A 79 8.73 12.40 15.26
N GLU A 80 8.17 13.21 14.37
CA GLU A 80 6.80 13.01 13.86
C GLU A 80 6.68 11.69 13.07
N ARG A 81 7.73 11.28 12.35
CA ARG A 81 7.76 9.97 11.70
C ARG A 81 7.73 8.82 12.73
N ALA A 82 8.53 8.92 13.79
CA ALA A 82 8.58 7.91 14.85
C ALA A 82 7.24 7.80 15.61
N GLU A 83 6.59 8.94 15.90
CA GLU A 83 5.26 8.98 16.50
C GLU A 83 4.22 8.29 15.61
N ARG A 84 4.21 8.58 14.30
CA ARG A 84 3.31 7.89 13.36
C ARG A 84 3.55 6.39 13.30
N VAL A 85 4.81 5.94 13.33
CA VAL A 85 5.13 4.51 13.35
C VAL A 85 4.66 3.85 14.65
N ALA A 86 4.89 4.48 15.80
CA ALA A 86 4.41 3.98 17.09
C ALA A 86 2.87 3.87 17.11
N GLN A 87 2.18 4.88 16.58
CA GLN A 87 0.72 4.86 16.46
C GLN A 87 0.23 3.70 15.58
N ILE A 88 0.87 3.47 14.43
CA ILE A 88 0.50 2.36 13.53
C ILE A 88 0.73 1.00 14.19
N ILE A 89 1.83 0.83 14.94
CA ILE A 89 2.09 -0.42 15.68
C ILE A 89 0.98 -0.68 16.70
N PHE A 90 0.55 0.37 17.42
CA PHE A 90 -0.55 0.30 18.37
C PHE A 90 -1.89 -0.02 17.69
N ASP A 91 -2.26 0.73 16.64
CA ASP A 91 -3.54 0.58 15.93
C ASP A 91 -3.69 -0.81 15.28
N LEU A 92 -2.57 -1.42 14.88
CA LEU A 92 -2.53 -2.77 14.29
C LEU A 92 -2.33 -3.88 15.35
N GLY A 93 -2.15 -3.53 16.63
CA GLY A 93 -1.92 -4.50 17.71
C GLY A 93 -0.61 -5.28 17.59
N LEU A 94 0.43 -4.67 17.01
CA LEU A 94 1.73 -5.30 16.74
C LEU A 94 2.76 -5.07 17.86
N GLU A 95 2.32 -4.63 19.04
CA GLU A 95 3.19 -4.27 20.17
C GLU A 95 4.06 -5.44 20.64
N SER A 96 3.54 -6.66 20.60
CA SER A 96 4.22 -7.89 21.05
C SER A 96 5.30 -8.39 20.07
N CYS A 97 5.30 -7.91 18.83
CA CYS A 97 6.24 -8.30 17.77
C CYS A 97 6.95 -7.08 17.16
N ALA A 98 6.93 -5.94 17.86
CA ALA A 98 7.50 -4.69 17.37
C ALA A 98 9.03 -4.74 17.22
N ASP A 99 9.70 -5.49 18.12
CA ASP A 99 11.15 -5.56 18.29
C ASP A 99 11.67 -7.01 18.12
#